data_AF-A0A353E433-F1
#
_entry.id   AF-A0A353E433-F1
#
_cell.length_a   1.000
_cell.length_b   1.000
_cell.length_c   1.000
_cell.angle_alpha   90.00
_cell.angle_beta   90.00
_cell.angle_gamma   90.00
#
_symmetry.space_group_name_H-M   'P 1'
#
loop_
_entity.id
_entity.type
_entity.pdbx_description
1 polymer ?
#
loop_
_entity_poly.entity_id
_entity_poly.type
_entity_poly.pdbx_seq_one_letter_code
_entity_poly.pdbx_strand_id
1 'polypeptide(L)'
;MTESSVRLYQYGYNETKTYLLAVAFVIGNVALPQLFHTIPQGGMIWLPIYFFTLIGAFKYGWRVGLLTAIASPIVNHQLFGMPMAAALPAILTKS
;
A
#
# COMPACT_ATOMS: atom_id res chain seq x y z
N MET A 1 35.58 -1.30 -1.25
CA MET A 1 34.19 -0.90 -0.95
C MET A 1 33.56 -0.43 -2.24
N THR A 2 32.52 -1.11 -2.72
CA THR A 2 31.72 -0.68 -3.88
C THR A 2 30.58 0.21 -3.37
N GLU A 3 30.61 1.49 -3.73
CA GLU A 3 29.55 2.44 -3.38
C GLU A 3 28.35 2.25 -4.33
N SER A 4 27.22 1.77 -3.83
CA SER A 4 25.98 1.65 -4.61
C SER A 4 25.10 2.88 -4.40
N SER A 5 24.85 3.67 -5.44
CA SER A 5 23.90 4.80 -5.37
C SER A 5 22.45 4.30 -5.51
N VAL A 6 21.60 4.65 -4.55
CA VAL A 6 20.16 4.36 -4.61
C VAL A 6 19.47 5.44 -5.43
N ARG A 7 18.79 5.05 -6.52
CA ARG A 7 17.96 5.97 -7.31
C ARG A 7 16.56 6.08 -6.72
N LEU A 8 16.18 7.30 -6.34
CA LEU A 8 14.83 7.67 -5.93
C LEU A 8 14.15 8.45 -7.06
N TYR A 9 12.86 8.22 -7.23
CA TYR A 9 12.01 8.89 -8.21
C TYR A 9 10.95 9.73 -7.49
N GLN A 10 10.46 10.77 -8.15
CA GLN A 10 9.41 11.66 -7.63
C GLN A 10 8.41 11.95 -8.75
N TYR A 11 7.57 10.96 -9.08
CA TYR A 11 6.59 11.12 -10.16
C TYR A 11 5.42 12.04 -9.73
N GLY A 12 4.88 12.79 -10.69
CA GLY A 12 3.70 13.64 -10.59
C GLY A 12 2.42 12.97 -11.09
N TYR A 13 1.29 13.67 -10.96
CA TYR A 13 0.00 13.17 -11.43
C TYR A 13 -0.19 13.23 -12.96
N ASN A 14 0.71 13.89 -13.69
CA ASN A 14 0.66 13.91 -15.16
C ASN A 14 1.35 12.68 -15.78
N GLU A 15 1.94 11.82 -14.95
CA GLU A 15 2.77 10.71 -15.38
C GLU A 15 2.05 9.39 -15.20
N THR A 16 1.87 8.65 -16.31
CA THR A 16 1.23 7.32 -16.31
C THR A 16 1.87 6.35 -15.31
N LYS A 17 3.19 6.48 -15.09
CA LYS A 17 3.94 5.66 -14.13
C LYS A 17 3.40 5.77 -12.70
N THR A 18 2.90 6.94 -12.30
CA THR A 18 2.34 7.16 -10.96
C THR A 18 1.16 6.22 -10.71
N TYR A 19 0.26 6.11 -11.68
CA TYR A 19 -0.94 5.28 -11.58
C TYR A 19 -0.63 3.80 -11.73
N LEU A 20 0.24 3.42 -12.67
CA LEU A 20 0.64 2.01 -12.84
C LEU A 20 1.31 1.46 -11.58
N LEU A 21 2.21 2.23 -10.97
CA LEU A 21 2.86 1.85 -9.72
C LEU A 21 1.87 1.81 -8.56
N ALA A 22 0.98 2.80 -8.44
CA ALA A 22 -0.05 2.80 -7.41
C ALA A 22 -0.97 1.57 -7.52
N VAL A 23 -1.43 1.21 -8.72
CA VAL A 23 -2.24 0.00 -8.95
C VAL A 23 -1.48 -1.26 -8.55
N ALA A 24 -0.22 -1.40 -8.98
CA ALA A 24 0.60 -2.55 -8.62
C ALA A 24 0.79 -2.67 -7.09
N PHE A 25 0.99 -1.53 -6.41
CA PHE A 25 1.13 -1.50 -4.95
C PHE A 25 -0.17 -1.71 -4.19
N VAL A 26 -1.31 -1.25 -4.72
CA VAL A 26 -2.63 -1.59 -4.18
C VAL A 26 -2.87 -3.10 -4.26
N ILE A 27 -2.57 -3.73 -5.39
CA ILE A 27 -2.65 -5.20 -5.53
C ILE A 27 -1.78 -5.88 -4.47
N GLY A 28 -0.54 -5.43 -4.30
CA GLY A 28 0.37 -5.95 -3.26
C GLY A 28 -0.17 -5.75 -1.84
N ASN A 29 -0.65 -4.55 -1.51
CA ASN A 29 -1.21 -4.21 -0.20
C ASN A 29 -2.51 -4.96 0.13
N VAL A 30 -3.22 -5.45 -0.87
CA VAL A 30 -4.39 -6.30 -0.67
C VAL A 30 -3.95 -7.76 -0.58
N ALA A 31 -3.22 -8.27 -1.58
CA ALA A 31 -2.87 -9.67 -1.67
C ALA A 31 -1.99 -10.14 -0.49
N LEU A 32 -0.99 -9.36 -0.10
CA LEU A 32 -0.03 -9.78 0.92
C LEU A 32 -0.68 -9.97 2.30
N PRO A 33 -1.46 -9.02 2.85
CA PRO A 33 -2.25 -9.26 4.06
C PRO A 33 -3.19 -10.46 3.96
N GLN A 34 -3.85 -10.66 2.83
CA GLN A 34 -4.76 -11.80 2.65
C GLN A 34 -4.02 -13.13 2.68
N LEU A 35 -2.78 -13.20 2.17
CA LEU A 35 -1.93 -14.38 2.34
C LEU A 35 -1.62 -14.64 3.81
N PHE A 36 -1.34 -13.60 4.63
CA PHE A 36 -1.13 -13.78 6.06
C PHE A 36 -2.38 -14.23 6.81
N HIS A 37 -3.58 -13.85 6.36
CA HIS A 37 -4.83 -14.36 6.93
C HIS A 37 -5.03 -15.87 6.72
N THR A 38 -4.30 -16.51 5.80
CA THR A 38 -4.34 -17.98 5.63
C THR A 38 -3.59 -18.73 6.75
N ILE A 39 -2.69 -18.03 7.46
CA ILE A 39 -1.95 -18.57 8.59
C ILE A 39 -2.78 -18.30 9.87
N PRO A 40 -2.97 -19.29 10.76
CA PRO A 40 -3.63 -19.04 12.04
C PRO A 40 -2.99 -17.87 12.77
N GLN A 41 -3.79 -16.86 13.13
CA GLN A 41 -3.35 -15.61 13.77
C GLN A 41 -2.34 -14.76 12.96
N GLY A 42 -2.11 -15.05 11.68
CA GLY A 42 -1.08 -14.39 10.88
C GLY A 42 -1.23 -12.87 10.85
N GLY A 43 -2.47 -12.36 10.79
CA GLY A 43 -2.72 -10.92 10.83
C GLY A 43 -2.50 -10.25 12.19
N MET A 44 -2.58 -10.99 13.30
CA MET A 44 -2.24 -10.45 14.62
C MET A 44 -0.73 -10.46 14.87
N ILE A 45 -0.03 -11.45 14.32
CA ILE A 45 1.42 -11.61 14.47
C ILE A 45 2.15 -10.61 13.56
N TRP A 46 1.74 -10.51 12.29
CA TRP A 46 2.37 -9.62 11.33
C TRP A 46 1.47 -9.34 10.11
N LEU A 47 1.02 -8.10 9.98
CA LEU A 47 0.29 -7.64 8.80
C LEU A 47 1.02 -6.43 8.18
N PRO A 48 1.79 -6.62 7.09
CA PRO A 48 2.61 -5.55 6.50
C PRO A 48 1.79 -4.55 5.67
N ILE A 49 0.74 -3.96 6.25
CA ILE A 49 -0.26 -3.14 5.57
C ILE A 49 0.28 -1.83 4.98
N TYR A 50 1.39 -1.32 5.51
CA TYR A 50 2.04 -0.10 5.01
C TYR A 50 3.25 -0.39 4.12
N PHE A 51 3.61 -1.66 3.90
CA PHE A 51 4.86 -2.00 3.23
C PHE A 51 4.94 -1.41 1.81
N PHE A 52 3.92 -1.67 0.99
CA PHE A 52 3.89 -1.12 -0.37
C PHE A 52 3.61 0.38 -0.38
N THR A 53 2.83 0.89 0.58
CA THR A 53 2.62 2.34 0.75
C THR A 53 3.94 3.07 0.98
N LEU A 54 4.77 2.58 1.89
CA LEU A 54 6.06 3.19 2.22
C LEU A 54 7.04 3.05 1.06
N ILE A 55 7.11 1.89 0.39
CA ILE A 55 7.92 1.73 -0.82
C ILE A 55 7.49 2.73 -1.89
N GLY A 56 6.18 2.86 -2.13
CA GLY A 56 5.60 3.83 -3.05
C GLY A 56 6.05 5.26 -2.73
N ALA A 57 5.85 5.68 -1.48
CA ALA A 57 6.18 7.02 -1.01
C ALA A 57 7.68 7.33 -1.11
N PHE A 58 8.54 6.45 -0.58
CA PHE A 58 9.98 6.70 -0.48
C PHE A 58 10.70 6.56 -1.82
N LYS A 59 10.38 5.53 -2.61
CA LYS A 59 11.12 5.23 -3.84
C LYS A 59 10.55 5.93 -5.07
N TYR A 60 9.24 6.16 -5.12
CA TYR A 60 8.56 6.65 -6.32
C TYR A 60 7.83 7.99 -6.14
N GLY A 61 7.77 8.47 -4.90
CA GLY A 61 7.25 9.78 -4.53
C GLY A 61 5.95 9.70 -3.73
N TRP A 62 5.69 10.75 -2.94
CA TRP A 62 4.58 10.78 -1.99
C TRP A 62 3.21 10.58 -2.65
N ARG A 63 3.06 10.94 -3.93
CA ARG A 63 1.83 10.77 -4.71
C ARG A 63 1.51 9.30 -4.95
N VAL A 64 2.52 8.48 -5.30
CA VAL A 64 2.35 7.03 -5.44
C VAL A 64 1.99 6.42 -4.09
N GLY A 65 2.68 6.85 -3.02
CA GLY A 65 2.38 6.43 -1.66
C GLY A 65 0.95 6.75 -1.24
N LEU A 66 0.52 8.01 -1.40
CA LEU A 66 -0.83 8.48 -1.00
C LEU A 66 -1.94 7.75 -1.75
N LEU A 67 -1.80 7.61 -3.08
CA LEU A 67 -2.77 6.85 -3.89
C LEU A 67 -2.87 5.41 -3.39
N THR A 68 -1.72 4.78 -3.10
CA THR A 68 -1.67 3.44 -2.52
C THR A 68 -2.36 3.38 -1.16
N ALA A 69 -2.07 4.33 -0.27
CA ALA A 69 -2.57 4.38 1.10
C ALA A 69 -4.09 4.54 1.17
N ILE A 70 -4.68 5.34 0.28
CA ILE A 70 -6.13 5.58 0.24
C ILE A 70 -6.85 4.43 -0.48
N ALA A 71 -6.36 4.01 -1.64
CA ALA A 71 -7.07 3.03 -2.45
C ALA A 71 -7.03 1.63 -1.84
N SER A 72 -5.92 1.23 -1.21
CA SER A 72 -5.76 -0.12 -0.64
C SER A 72 -6.86 -0.50 0.36
N PRO A 73 -7.15 0.27 1.43
CA PRO A 73 -8.20 -0.10 2.39
C PRO A 73 -9.61 -0.06 1.79
N ILE A 74 -9.88 0.81 0.80
CA ILE A 74 -11.17 0.84 0.10
C ILE A 74 -11.36 -0.43 -0.72
N VAL A 75 -10.37 -0.79 -1.53
CA VAL A 75 -10.40 -2.00 -2.36
C VAL A 75 -10.48 -3.25 -1.48
N ASN A 76 -9.69 -3.31 -0.40
CA ASN A 76 -9.73 -4.44 0.53
C ASN A 76 -11.10 -4.59 1.20
N HIS A 77 -11.73 -3.47 1.60
CA HIS A 77 -13.07 -3.47 2.18
C HIS A 77 -14.11 -3.98 1.18
N GLN A 78 -14.06 -3.51 -0.06
CA GLN A 78 -15.00 -3.92 -1.10
C GLN A 78 -14.89 -5.41 -1.45
N LEU A 79 -13.68 -5.96 -1.48
CA LEU A 79 -13.44 -7.35 -1.86
C LEU A 79 -13.67 -8.35 -0.70
N PHE A 80 -13.33 -7.97 0.53
CA PHE A 80 -13.24 -8.90 1.66
C PHE A 80 -14.04 -8.47 2.89
N GLY A 81 -14.73 -7.32 2.86
CA GLY A 81 -15.45 -6.78 4.01
C GLY A 81 -14.54 -6.27 5.14
N MET A 82 -13.22 -6.17 4.90
CA MET A 82 -12.20 -5.80 5.88
C MET A 82 -11.41 -4.57 5.40
N PRO A 83 -11.15 -3.55 6.25
CA PRO A 83 -11.72 -3.35 7.59
C PRO A 83 -13.24 -3.17 7.54
N MET A 84 -13.94 -3.33 8.66
CA MET A 84 -15.37 -3.01 8.72
C MET A 84 -15.63 -1.55 8.30
N ALA A 85 -16.78 -1.27 7.68
CA ALA A 85 -17.12 0.06 7.16
C ALA A 85 -16.97 1.18 8.21
N ALA A 86 -17.34 0.91 9.46
CA ALA A 86 -17.20 1.86 10.57
C ALA A 86 -15.74 2.21 10.92
N ALA A 87 -14.79 1.30 10.64
CA ALA A 87 -13.36 1.53 10.89
C ALA A 87 -12.64 2.19 9.70
N LEU A 88 -13.26 2.17 8.51
CA LEU A 88 -12.65 2.70 7.28
C LEU A 88 -12.25 4.19 7.39
N PRO A 89 -13.08 5.11 7.96
CA PRO A 89 -12.68 6.51 8.15
C PRO A 89 -11.44 6.69 9.03
N ALA A 90 -11.32 5.90 10.10
CA ALA A 90 -10.18 5.99 11.01
C ALA A 90 -8.88 5.47 10.37
N ILE A 91 -8.97 4.47 9.49
CA ILE A 91 -7.82 3.94 8.76
C ILE A 91 -7.38 4.94 7.68
N LEU A 92 -8.31 5.47 6.91
CA LEU A 92 -8.03 6.46 5.86
C LEU A 92 -7.40 7.74 6.41
N THR A 93 -7.79 8.18 7.61
CA THR A 93 -7.23 9.39 8.24
C THR A 93 -5.85 9.18 8.89
N LYS A 94 -5.50 7.95 9.24
CA LYS A 94 -4.17 7.58 9.78
C LYS A 94 -3.13 7.24 8.71
N SER A 95 -3.57 7.13 7.47
CA SER A 95 -2.77 6.70 6.32
C SER A 95 -1.85 7.79 5.79
#